data_AF-A0A517WBF6-F1
#
_entry.id   AF-A0A517WBF6-F1
#
_cell.length_a   1.000
_cell.length_b   1.000
_cell.length_c   1.000
_cell.angle_alpha   90.00
_cell.angle_beta   90.00
_cell.angle_gamma   90.00
#
_symmetry.space_group_name_H-M   'P 1'
#
loop_
_entity.id
_entity.type
_entity.pdbx_description
1 polymer ?
#
loop_
_entity_poly.entity_id
_entity_poly.type
_entity_poly.pdbx_seq_one_letter_code
_entity_poly.pdbx_strand_id
1 'polypeptide(L)'
;MNSDTSTNSSFVQRLFQGLLKLLGWKKSEEVHDAELAEPDNPDEPTFITLEMETLRVMKSVGVRHQQVPLSSVILRFSLTGNEVDGFEACLDFQNRDQEDPDLDLGQGVKGLRLVTRRENEQAFSGTIVRYMNSNGTYGFYFDGPFFHQQYAKRR
;
A
#
# COMPACT_ATOMS: atom_id res chain seq x y z
N MET A 1 29.34 -18.85 -16.71
CA MET A 1 28.10 -18.05 -16.71
C MET A 1 27.17 -18.70 -15.71
N ASN A 2 27.12 -18.19 -14.48
CA ASN A 2 26.10 -18.55 -13.50
C ASN A 2 25.38 -17.26 -13.12
N SER A 3 24.07 -17.24 -13.34
CA SER A 3 23.21 -16.07 -13.19
C SER A 3 22.89 -15.84 -11.72
N ASP A 4 23.35 -14.70 -11.20
CA ASP A 4 23.00 -14.19 -9.86
C ASP A 4 21.57 -13.64 -9.85
N THR A 5 20.58 -14.53 -9.75
CA THR A 5 19.17 -14.16 -9.50
C THR A 5 18.93 -14.01 -7.99
N SER A 6 19.74 -13.20 -7.30
CA SER A 6 19.55 -12.90 -5.86
C SER A 6 19.51 -11.41 -5.52
N THR A 7 19.81 -10.53 -6.49
CA THR A 7 20.08 -9.12 -6.20
C THR A 7 18.84 -8.23 -6.27
N ASN A 8 17.84 -8.58 -7.08
CA ASN A 8 16.71 -7.67 -7.38
C ASN A 8 15.61 -7.67 -6.31
N SER A 9 15.32 -8.81 -5.67
CA SER A 9 14.35 -8.87 -4.56
C SER A 9 14.85 -8.10 -3.32
N SER A 10 16.17 -8.01 -3.15
CA SER A 10 16.78 -7.26 -2.04
C SER A 10 16.65 -5.75 -2.20
N PHE A 11 16.52 -5.22 -3.42
CA PHE A 11 16.62 -3.78 -3.67
C PHE A 11 15.35 -3.03 -3.27
N VAL A 12 14.17 -3.56 -3.63
CA VAL A 12 12.87 -2.92 -3.30
C VAL A 12 12.56 -3.04 -1.80
N GLN A 13 12.85 -4.20 -1.19
CA GLN A 13 12.78 -4.37 0.27
C GLN A 13 13.75 -3.44 1.02
N ARG A 14 14.96 -3.21 0.49
CA ARG A 14 15.93 -2.25 1.06
C ARG A 14 15.50 -0.80 0.88
N LEU A 15 14.78 -0.45 -0.18
CA LEU A 15 14.30 0.93 -0.40
C LEU A 15 13.26 1.33 0.66
N PHE A 16 12.31 0.43 0.98
CA PHE A 16 11.34 0.65 2.05
C PHE A 16 11.98 0.61 3.45
N GLN A 17 12.89 -0.36 3.72
CA GLN A 17 13.59 -0.40 5.00
C GLN A 17 14.52 0.79 5.23
N GLY A 18 15.15 1.30 4.17
CA GLY A 18 15.97 2.51 4.21
C GLY A 18 15.16 3.75 4.60
N LEU A 19 13.95 3.89 4.03
CA LEU A 19 13.01 4.95 4.41
C LEU A 19 12.64 4.88 5.89
N LEU A 20 12.21 3.72 6.38
CA LEU A 20 11.74 3.54 7.76
C LEU A 20 12.83 3.77 8.81
N LYS A 21 14.10 3.42 8.51
CA LYS A 21 15.24 3.67 9.40
C LYS A 21 15.73 5.11 9.38
N LEU A 22 15.69 5.80 8.23
CA LEU A 22 16.05 7.22 8.11
C LEU A 22 15.04 8.13 8.85
N LEU A 23 13.80 7.66 9.03
CA LEU A 23 12.71 8.42 9.66
C LEU A 23 12.78 8.53 11.19
N GLY A 24 13.78 7.94 11.86
CA GLY A 24 13.91 8.04 13.32
C GLY A 24 12.61 7.68 14.04
N TRP A 25 11.92 6.64 13.55
CA TRP A 25 10.54 6.29 13.91
C TRP A 25 10.45 5.86 15.38
N LYS A 26 10.41 6.84 16.29
CA LYS A 26 9.83 6.68 17.62
C LYS A 26 8.32 6.70 17.41
N LYS A 27 7.65 5.65 17.89
CA LYS A 27 6.20 5.48 17.96
C LYS A 27 5.56 6.83 18.32
N SER A 28 5.04 7.54 17.31
CA SER A 28 4.54 8.90 17.47
C SER A 28 3.02 8.77 17.57
N GLU A 29 2.53 9.01 18.78
CA GLU A 29 1.15 8.83 19.25
C GLU A 29 0.11 9.81 18.64
N GLU A 30 0.48 10.58 17.63
CA GLU A 30 -0.39 11.63 17.10
C GLU A 30 -0.74 11.36 15.63
N VAL A 31 -1.57 10.35 15.41
CA VAL A 31 -2.52 10.38 14.28
C VAL A 31 -3.81 10.91 14.91
N HIS A 32 -4.24 12.12 14.54
CA HIS A 32 -5.44 12.72 15.10
C HIS A 32 -6.66 11.80 14.83
N ASP A 33 -7.22 11.22 15.89
CA ASP A 33 -8.37 10.31 15.84
C ASP A 33 -9.61 10.90 15.14
N ALA A 34 -9.68 12.23 15.00
CA ALA A 34 -10.76 12.93 14.31
C ALA A 34 -10.90 12.52 12.83
N GLU A 35 -9.81 12.26 12.11
CA GLU A 35 -9.89 11.81 10.71
C GLU A 35 -10.24 10.31 10.58
N LEU A 36 -10.25 9.53 11.67
CA LEU A 36 -10.64 8.11 11.66
C LEU A 36 -12.13 7.89 11.94
N ALA A 37 -12.83 8.95 12.31
CA ALA A 37 -14.26 8.97 12.60
C ALA A 37 -15.13 9.20 11.35
N GLU A 38 -14.54 9.56 10.22
CA GLU A 38 -15.27 9.70 8.96
C GLU A 38 -15.87 8.34 8.56
N PRO A 39 -17.19 8.27 8.33
CA PRO A 39 -17.81 7.04 7.85
C PRO A 39 -17.38 6.78 6.40
N ASP A 40 -17.11 5.53 6.09
CA ASP A 40 -16.87 5.13 4.71
C ASP A 40 -18.15 5.34 3.88
N ASN A 41 -18.00 5.74 2.62
CA ASN A 41 -19.13 5.88 1.70
C ASN A 41 -19.55 4.48 1.22
N PRO A 42 -20.73 3.96 1.60
CA PRO A 42 -21.14 2.60 1.26
C PRO A 42 -21.39 2.41 -0.25
N ASP A 43 -21.57 3.49 -1.00
CA ASP A 43 -21.82 3.47 -2.45
C ASP A 43 -20.51 3.47 -3.27
N GLU A 44 -19.35 3.70 -2.64
CA GLU A 44 -18.08 3.64 -3.35
C GLU A 44 -17.60 2.19 -3.54
N PRO A 45 -17.13 1.83 -4.75
CA PRO A 45 -16.62 0.50 -5.02
C PRO A 45 -15.43 0.22 -4.11
N THR A 46 -15.56 -0.84 -3.31
CA THR A 46 -14.47 -1.32 -2.45
C THR A 46 -13.66 -2.35 -3.20
N PHE A 47 -12.43 -2.01 -3.57
CA PHE A 47 -11.51 -2.95 -4.22
C PHE A 47 -10.50 -3.55 -3.22
N ILE A 48 -10.30 -2.92 -2.06
CA ILE A 48 -9.36 -3.40 -1.04
C ILE A 48 -9.80 -2.99 0.37
N THR A 49 -9.40 -3.77 1.38
CA THR A 49 -9.64 -3.44 2.78
C THR A 49 -8.31 -3.12 3.47
N LEU A 50 -8.25 -2.02 4.21
CA LEU A 50 -7.11 -1.71 5.08
C LEU A 50 -7.47 -2.03 6.53
N GLU A 51 -6.61 -2.77 7.24
CA GLU A 51 -6.74 -2.83 8.70
C GLU A 51 -6.54 -1.43 9.31
N MET A 52 -7.19 -1.17 10.44
CA MET A 52 -7.14 0.14 11.10
C MET A 52 -5.71 0.59 11.44
N GLU A 53 -4.84 -0.33 11.85
CA GLU A 53 -3.42 -0.01 12.11
C GLU A 53 -2.68 0.33 10.82
N THR A 54 -2.94 -0.41 9.73
CA THR A 54 -2.43 -0.11 8.39
C THR A 54 -2.82 1.29 7.95
N LEU A 55 -4.10 1.65 8.09
CA LEU A 55 -4.61 2.97 7.74
C LEU A 55 -3.92 4.07 8.55
N ARG A 56 -3.77 3.89 9.88
CA ARG A 56 -3.06 4.85 10.74
C ARG A 56 -1.63 5.07 10.28
N VAL A 57 -0.91 3.99 9.98
CA VAL A 57 0.47 4.06 9.49
C VAL A 57 0.53 4.79 8.16
N MET A 58 -0.35 4.44 7.20
CA MET A 58 -0.38 5.07 5.88
C MET A 58 -0.66 6.57 5.97
N LYS A 59 -1.66 6.99 6.76
CA LYS A 59 -1.93 8.41 7.00
C LYS A 59 -0.72 9.14 7.59
N SER A 60 -0.06 8.54 8.59
CA SER A 60 1.14 9.11 9.22
C SER A 60 2.29 9.28 8.22
N VAL A 61 2.50 8.29 7.33
CA VAL A 61 3.51 8.36 6.27
C VAL A 61 3.16 9.45 5.26
N GLY A 62 1.92 9.51 4.77
CA GLY A 62 1.48 10.50 3.78
C GLY A 62 1.70 11.95 4.24
N VAL A 63 1.29 12.26 5.48
CA VAL A 63 1.48 13.60 6.07
C VAL A 63 2.96 13.98 6.20
N ARG A 64 3.81 13.04 6.62
CA ARG A 64 5.23 13.31 6.89
C ARG A 64 6.07 13.40 5.62
N HIS A 65 5.79 12.56 4.63
CA HIS A 65 6.65 12.45 3.45
C HIS A 65 6.42 13.55 2.42
N GLN A 66 5.18 13.99 2.25
CA GLN A 66 4.87 14.95 1.19
C GLN A 66 4.71 16.39 1.69
N GLN A 67 4.64 16.62 3.01
CA GLN A 67 4.36 17.95 3.60
C GLN A 67 3.09 18.62 3.05
N VAL A 68 2.16 17.83 2.50
CA VAL A 68 0.88 18.29 1.94
C VAL A 68 -0.28 17.60 2.67
N PRO A 69 -1.48 18.21 2.68
CA PRO A 69 -2.66 17.60 3.31
C PRO A 69 -3.01 16.25 2.67
N LEU A 70 -3.49 15.28 3.46
CA LEU A 70 -3.93 13.98 2.93
C LEU A 70 -5.01 14.09 1.84
N SER A 71 -5.83 15.14 1.90
CA SER A 71 -6.85 15.45 0.89
C SER A 71 -6.30 15.76 -0.51
N SER A 72 -5.00 16.11 -0.59
CA SER A 72 -4.29 16.45 -1.84
C SER A 72 -3.52 15.28 -2.46
N VAL A 73 -3.50 14.12 -1.79
CA VAL A 73 -2.79 12.93 -2.25
C VAL A 73 -3.74 11.75 -2.41
N ILE A 74 -3.29 10.78 -3.20
CA ILE A 74 -3.89 9.45 -3.34
C ILE A 74 -2.85 8.41 -2.94
N LEU A 75 -3.30 7.31 -2.35
CA LEU A 75 -2.49 6.11 -2.14
C LEU A 75 -2.75 5.13 -3.27
N ARG A 76 -1.79 4.97 -4.18
CA ARG A 76 -1.89 4.09 -5.33
C ARG A 76 -1.39 2.68 -5.01
N PHE A 77 -2.23 1.70 -5.31
CA PHE A 77 -1.91 0.29 -5.35
C PHE A 77 -1.57 -0.09 -6.79
N SER A 78 -0.45 -0.79 -6.96
CA SER A 78 0.00 -1.28 -8.27
C SER A 78 0.58 -2.67 -8.14
N LEU A 79 0.60 -3.39 -9.27
CA LEU A 79 1.31 -4.65 -9.40
C LEU A 79 2.54 -4.45 -10.28
N THR A 80 3.63 -5.07 -9.89
CA THR A 80 4.85 -5.18 -10.69
C THR A 80 5.22 -6.65 -10.85
N GLY A 81 5.97 -6.98 -11.90
CA GLY A 81 6.32 -8.38 -12.22
C GLY A 81 5.45 -8.96 -13.34
N ASN A 82 5.48 -10.28 -13.46
CA ASN A 82 4.80 -11.02 -14.52
C ASN A 82 4.35 -12.41 -14.04
N GLU A 83 3.65 -13.17 -14.88
CA GLU A 83 3.11 -14.49 -14.50
C GLU A 83 4.18 -15.55 -14.17
N VAL A 84 5.37 -15.40 -14.75
CA VAL A 84 6.50 -16.34 -14.65
C VAL A 84 7.28 -16.10 -13.35
N ASP A 85 7.66 -14.84 -13.10
CA ASP A 85 8.45 -14.42 -11.93
C ASP A 85 7.56 -14.17 -10.68
N GLY A 86 6.24 -14.11 -10.90
CA GLY A 86 5.26 -13.76 -9.89
C GLY A 86 5.09 -12.24 -9.75
N PHE A 87 3.90 -11.83 -9.32
CA PHE A 87 3.58 -10.43 -9.12
C PHE A 87 3.92 -9.96 -7.69
N GLU A 88 4.30 -8.69 -7.56
CA GLU A 88 4.49 -7.97 -6.30
C GLU A 88 3.55 -6.77 -6.23
N ALA A 89 2.92 -6.57 -5.06
CA ALA A 89 2.18 -5.36 -4.79
C ALA A 89 3.11 -4.21 -4.40
N CYS A 90 2.89 -3.04 -4.98
CA CYS A 90 3.56 -1.80 -4.65
C CYS A 90 2.54 -0.75 -4.18
N LEU A 91 2.95 0.04 -3.20
CA LEU A 91 2.17 1.15 -2.63
C LEU A 91 2.96 2.44 -2.80
N ASP A 92 2.30 3.48 -3.31
CA ASP A 92 2.94 4.78 -3.49
C ASP A 92 1.97 5.95 -3.25
N PHE A 93 2.48 7.06 -2.72
CA PHE A 93 1.72 8.29 -2.57
C PHE A 93 1.90 9.17 -3.80
N GLN A 94 0.79 9.55 -4.41
CA GLN A 94 0.76 10.36 -5.62
C GLN A 94 -0.10 11.60 -5.42
N ASN A 95 0.13 12.63 -6.24
CA ASN A 95 -0.74 13.79 -6.21
C ASN A 95 -2.12 13.41 -6.75
N ARG A 96 -3.16 14.03 -6.20
CA ARG A 96 -4.53 13.70 -6.59
C ARG A 96 -4.89 14.05 -8.03
N ASP A 97 -4.18 14.98 -8.66
CA ASP A 97 -4.30 15.29 -10.09
C ASP A 97 -3.75 14.19 -11.01
N GLN A 98 -3.05 13.19 -10.46
CA GLN A 98 -2.57 12.01 -11.17
C GLN A 98 -3.56 10.83 -11.13
N GLU A 99 -4.70 10.99 -10.45
CA GLU A 99 -5.83 10.05 -10.59
C GLU A 99 -6.43 10.21 -11.99
N ASP A 100 -6.55 9.10 -12.71
CA ASP A 100 -7.18 9.03 -14.02
C ASP A 100 -8.54 8.32 -13.88
N PRO A 101 -9.67 9.06 -13.86
CA PRO A 101 -10.99 8.49 -13.63
C PRO A 101 -11.42 7.48 -14.71
N ASP A 102 -10.79 7.48 -15.88
CA ASP A 102 -11.12 6.58 -16.99
C ASP A 102 -10.34 5.26 -16.90
N LEU A 103 -9.25 5.22 -16.13
CA LEU A 103 -8.39 4.04 -15.99
C LEU A 103 -8.29 3.53 -14.56
N ASP A 104 -8.66 4.32 -13.57
CA ASP A 104 -8.52 4.01 -12.16
C ASP A 104 -9.86 3.62 -11.50
N LEU A 105 -9.76 2.71 -10.54
CA LEU A 105 -10.76 2.47 -9.52
C LEU A 105 -10.29 3.16 -8.26
N GLY A 106 -11.11 4.07 -7.76
CA GLY A 106 -10.81 4.77 -6.53
C GLY A 106 -11.83 4.48 -5.44
N GLN A 107 -11.34 4.48 -4.20
CA GLN A 107 -12.08 4.19 -2.99
C GLN A 107 -11.65 5.16 -1.90
N GLY A 108 -12.58 5.89 -1.30
CA GLY A 108 -12.37 6.68 -0.10
C GLY A 108 -12.41 5.80 1.14
N VAL A 109 -11.38 5.89 1.99
CA VAL A 109 -11.33 5.20 3.29
C VAL A 109 -10.94 6.20 4.35
N LYS A 110 -11.93 6.62 5.15
CA LYS A 110 -11.76 7.56 6.27
C LYS A 110 -10.83 8.74 5.93
N GLY A 111 -11.15 9.52 4.91
CA GLY A 111 -10.35 10.69 4.49
C GLY A 111 -9.06 10.38 3.71
N LEU A 112 -8.73 9.12 3.44
CA LEU A 112 -7.64 8.72 2.53
C LEU A 112 -8.23 8.21 1.21
N ARG A 113 -7.79 8.77 0.08
CA ARG A 113 -8.18 8.29 -1.26
C ARG A 113 -7.25 7.16 -1.70
N LEU A 114 -7.77 5.96 -1.86
CA LEU A 114 -7.07 4.80 -2.41
C LEU A 114 -7.38 4.68 -3.89
N VAL A 115 -6.39 4.34 -4.71
CA VAL A 115 -6.60 4.10 -6.15
C VAL A 115 -5.83 2.87 -6.63
N THR A 116 -6.36 2.20 -7.64
CA THR A 116 -5.65 1.19 -8.42
C THR A 116 -6.09 1.28 -9.88
N ARG A 117 -5.29 0.75 -10.82
CA ARG A 117 -5.75 0.59 -12.21
C ARG A 117 -6.90 -0.41 -12.25
N ARG A 118 -7.91 -0.17 -13.09
CA ARG A 118 -9.06 -1.08 -13.32
C ARG A 118 -8.65 -2.52 -13.63
N GLU A 119 -7.59 -2.69 -14.42
CA GLU A 119 -7.05 -4.01 -14.75
C GLU A 119 -6.54 -4.80 -13.53
N ASN A 120 -6.20 -4.12 -12.42
CA ASN A 120 -5.72 -4.74 -11.19
C ASN A 120 -6.86 -5.05 -10.19
N GLU A 121 -8.11 -4.70 -10.50
CA GLU A 121 -9.25 -4.88 -9.58
C GLU A 121 -9.32 -6.31 -9.05
N GLN A 122 -9.25 -7.29 -9.95
CA GLN A 122 -9.37 -8.70 -9.59
C GLN A 122 -8.26 -9.17 -8.64
N ALA A 123 -7.06 -8.59 -8.74
CA ALA A 123 -5.95 -8.96 -7.88
C ALA A 123 -6.11 -8.42 -6.45
N PHE A 124 -6.65 -7.20 -6.30
CA PHE A 124 -6.85 -6.59 -4.99
C PHE A 124 -8.19 -6.95 -4.35
N SER A 125 -9.19 -7.37 -5.14
CA SER A 125 -10.51 -7.75 -4.65
C SER A 125 -10.44 -8.82 -3.55
N GLY A 126 -11.12 -8.56 -2.43
CA GLY A 126 -11.10 -9.43 -1.25
C GLY A 126 -9.77 -9.45 -0.48
N THR A 127 -8.83 -8.56 -0.80
CA THR A 127 -7.55 -8.45 -0.09
C THR A 127 -7.67 -7.54 1.12
N ILE A 128 -7.12 -7.99 2.25
CA ILE A 128 -6.93 -7.22 3.48
C ILE A 128 -5.45 -6.87 3.61
N VAL A 129 -5.13 -5.57 3.72
CA VAL A 129 -3.76 -5.10 3.91
C VAL A 129 -3.48 -4.93 5.39
N ARG A 130 -2.48 -5.66 5.86
CA ARG A 130 -2.04 -5.67 7.26
C ARG A 130 -0.67 -5.05 7.39
N TYR A 131 -0.53 -4.09 8.29
CA TYR A 131 0.77 -3.59 8.69
C TYR A 131 1.44 -4.61 9.61
N MET A 132 2.66 -4.98 9.28
CA MET A 132 3.46 -5.91 10.06
C MET A 132 4.69 -5.21 10.61
N ASN A 133 4.91 -5.39 11.91
CA ASN A 133 6.15 -5.03 12.59
C ASN A 133 6.71 -6.29 13.24
N SER A 134 7.76 -6.86 12.66
CA SER A 134 8.44 -8.03 13.20
C SER A 134 9.94 -7.77 13.28
N ASN A 135 10.50 -7.81 14.49
CA ASN A 135 11.94 -7.68 14.75
C ASN A 135 12.58 -6.43 14.12
N GLY A 136 11.88 -5.29 14.12
CA GLY A 136 12.38 -4.04 13.52
C GLY A 136 12.32 -4.00 11.99
N THR A 137 11.71 -5.01 11.37
CA THR A 137 11.28 -4.97 9.97
C THR A 137 9.82 -4.55 9.93
N TYR A 138 9.57 -3.44 9.26
CA TYR A 138 8.22 -2.96 9.00
C TYR A 138 7.86 -3.25 7.55
N GLY A 139 6.61 -3.62 7.30
CA GLY A 139 6.11 -3.89 5.98
C GLY A 139 4.60 -4.01 5.93
N PHE A 140 4.09 -4.27 4.73
CA PHE A 140 2.68 -4.52 4.48
C PHE A 140 2.52 -5.94 3.96
N TYR A 141 1.58 -6.67 4.54
CA TYR A 141 1.17 -7.98 4.09
C TYR A 141 -0.19 -7.89 3.40
N PHE A 142 -0.29 -8.49 2.22
CA PHE A 142 -1.50 -8.52 1.43
C PHE A 142 -2.17 -9.89 1.59
N ASP A 143 -3.17 -9.94 2.46
CA ASP A 143 -3.93 -11.15 2.77
C ASP A 143 -5.11 -11.26 1.81
N GLY A 144 -4.92 -11.95 0.69
CA GLY A 144 -5.93 -12.04 -0.36
C GLY A 144 -5.74 -13.24 -1.29
N PRO A 145 -6.79 -13.69 -1.99
CA PRO A 145 -6.75 -14.90 -2.81
C PRO A 145 -5.65 -14.87 -3.88
N PHE A 146 -5.52 -13.75 -4.59
CA PHE A 146 -4.49 -13.57 -5.60
C PHE A 146 -3.08 -13.65 -4.98
N PHE A 147 -2.84 -12.92 -3.90
CA PHE A 147 -1.52 -12.87 -3.25
C PHE A 147 -1.12 -14.20 -2.63
N HIS A 148 -2.06 -14.97 -2.06
CA HIS A 148 -1.79 -16.33 -1.60
C HIS A 148 -1.27 -17.24 -2.72
N GLN A 149 -1.82 -17.12 -3.93
CA GLN A 149 -1.32 -17.87 -5.09
C GLN A 149 0.10 -17.41 -5.46
N GLN A 150 0.37 -16.10 -5.46
CA GLN A 150 1.70 -15.57 -5.77
C GLN A 150 2.75 -16.00 -4.72
N TYR A 151 2.40 -16.01 -3.43
CA TYR A 151 3.27 -16.48 -2.36
C TYR A 151 3.56 -17.97 -2.44
N ALA A 152 2.59 -18.78 -2.88
CA ALA A 152 2.79 -20.21 -3.09
C ALA A 152 3.76 -20.52 -4.25
N LYS A 153 3.74 -19.73 -5.34
CA LYS A 153 4.67 -19.90 -6.48
C LYS A 153 6.14 -19.67 -6.12
N ARG A 154 6.40 -18.90 -5.07
CA ARG A 154 7.76 -18.49 -4.64
C ARG A 154 8.40 -19.48 -3.65
N ARG A 155 7.66 -20.51 -3.22
CA ARG A 155 8.13 -21.58 -2.33
C ARG A 155 8.54 -22.79 -3.16
#